data_AF-A0A117MMU6-F1
#
_entry.id   AF-A0A117MMU6-F1
#
_cell.length_a   1.000
_cell.length_b   1.000
_cell.length_c   1.000
_cell.angle_alpha   90.00
_cell.angle_beta   90.00
_cell.angle_gamma   90.00
#
_symmetry.space_group_name_H-M   'P 1'
#
loop_
_entity.id
_entity.type
_entity.pdbx_description
1 polymer ?
#
loop_
_entity_poly.entity_id
_entity_poly.type
_entity_poly.pdbx_seq_one_letter_code
_entity_poly.pdbx_strand_id
1 'polypeptide(L)'
;MPDAPRDEQDVLVNLLRSEGDRLRAVDPPLLTPAGGWRTRTGGMPCWRSVYPYDGAEDPSMEITIALEGEAGRYHAESDIGTFDGHVMALLQTGPQLRDLEELLAMLRQFFTDNTDLSVSLARQR
;
A
#
# COMPACT_ATOMS: atom_id res chain seq x y z
N MET A 1 -17.84 -0.11 23.48
CA MET A 1 -17.14 0.79 22.54
C MET A 1 -16.99 -0.01 21.25
N PRO A 2 -17.46 0.49 20.09
CA PRO A 2 -17.54 -0.35 18.91
C PRO A 2 -16.16 -0.61 18.33
N ASP A 3 -15.97 -1.81 17.80
CA ASP A 3 -14.79 -2.42 17.18
C ASP A 3 -14.33 -1.75 15.86
N ALA A 4 -14.62 -0.46 15.68
CA ALA A 4 -14.36 0.32 14.46
C ALA A 4 -12.92 0.28 13.90
N PRO A 5 -11.84 0.10 14.70
CA PRO A 5 -10.51 0.10 14.12
C PRO A 5 -10.24 -1.17 13.28
N ARG A 6 -10.66 -2.37 13.71
CA ARG A 6 -10.31 -3.62 12.99
C ARG A 6 -10.67 -3.57 11.50
N ASP A 7 -11.81 -2.95 11.19
CA ASP A 7 -12.32 -2.83 9.83
C ASP A 7 -11.40 -1.99 8.92
N GLU A 8 -10.78 -0.92 9.42
CA GLU A 8 -10.05 0.03 8.58
C GLU A 8 -8.72 -0.53 8.08
N GLN A 9 -7.97 -1.21 8.95
CA GLN A 9 -6.74 -1.89 8.55
C GLN A 9 -7.04 -3.04 7.59
N ASP A 10 -8.11 -3.81 7.82
CA ASP A 10 -8.51 -4.87 6.92
C ASP A 10 -8.89 -4.32 5.54
N VAL A 11 -9.56 -3.16 5.49
CA VAL A 11 -9.87 -2.45 4.25
C VAL A 11 -8.59 -2.03 3.50
N LEU A 12 -7.59 -1.49 4.20
CA LEU A 12 -6.30 -1.13 3.59
C LEU A 12 -5.52 -2.34 3.07
N VAL A 13 -5.44 -3.42 3.86
CA VAL A 13 -4.77 -4.66 3.44
C VAL A 13 -5.51 -5.26 2.24
N ASN A 14 -6.84 -5.21 2.21
CA ASN A 14 -7.62 -5.68 1.05
C ASN A 14 -7.43 -4.81 -0.19
N LEU A 15 -7.27 -3.49 -0.05
CA LEU A 15 -6.87 -2.62 -1.15
C LEU A 15 -5.50 -3.05 -1.73
N LEU A 16 -4.51 -3.27 -0.86
CA LEU A 16 -3.18 -3.69 -1.27
C LEU A 16 -3.19 -5.08 -1.93
N ARG A 17 -3.98 -6.03 -1.43
CA ARG A 17 -4.19 -7.34 -2.06
C ARG A 17 -4.82 -7.22 -3.43
N SER A 18 -5.89 -6.43 -3.57
CA SER A 18 -6.56 -6.20 -4.85
C SER A 18 -5.61 -5.58 -5.87
N GLU A 19 -4.71 -4.70 -5.46
CA GLU A 19 -3.71 -4.14 -6.35
C GLU A 19 -2.60 -5.16 -6.67
N GLY A 20 -2.21 -6.03 -5.72
CA GLY A 20 -1.37 -7.19 -6.01
C GLY A 20 -1.99 -8.13 -7.05
N ASP A 21 -3.30 -8.37 -6.96
CA ASP A 21 -4.05 -9.15 -7.95
C ASP A 21 -4.03 -8.51 -9.34
N ARG A 22 -4.10 -7.18 -9.42
CA ARG A 22 -3.96 -6.43 -10.68
C ARG A 22 -2.57 -6.61 -11.29
N LEU A 23 -1.52 -6.47 -10.49
CA LEU A 23 -0.15 -6.70 -10.96
C LEU A 23 0.04 -8.14 -11.45
N ARG A 24 -0.49 -9.13 -10.74
CA ARG A 24 -0.47 -10.54 -11.16
C ARG A 24 -1.30 -10.82 -12.40
N ALA A 25 -2.38 -10.08 -12.65
CA ALA A 25 -3.13 -10.21 -13.89
C ALA A 25 -2.29 -9.77 -15.11
N VAL A 26 -1.38 -8.81 -14.93
CA VAL A 26 -0.45 -8.34 -15.96
C VAL A 26 0.80 -9.23 -16.06
N ASP A 27 1.31 -9.72 -14.92
CA ASP A 27 2.50 -10.56 -14.82
C ASP A 27 2.25 -11.72 -13.81
N PRO A 28 1.63 -12.82 -14.26
CA PRO A 28 1.15 -13.91 -13.38
C PRO A 28 2.18 -14.55 -12.43
N PRO A 29 3.47 -14.66 -12.80
CA PRO A 29 4.49 -15.20 -11.91
C PRO A 29 4.77 -14.37 -10.65
N LEU A 30 4.38 -13.09 -10.57
CA LEU A 30 4.69 -12.24 -9.42
C LEU A 30 4.11 -12.78 -8.10
N LEU A 31 4.90 -12.68 -7.02
CA LEU A 31 4.41 -12.90 -5.66
C LEU A 31 4.18 -11.54 -4.99
N THR A 32 2.99 -11.34 -4.44
CA THR A 32 2.55 -10.02 -3.94
C THR A 32 1.99 -10.09 -2.51
N PRO A 33 2.75 -10.54 -1.50
CA PRO A 33 2.27 -10.58 -0.12
C PRO A 33 1.94 -9.17 0.38
N ALA A 34 0.86 -9.07 1.16
CA ALA A 34 0.43 -7.83 1.79
C ALA A 34 0.01 -8.07 3.25
N GLY A 35 0.28 -7.09 4.09
CA GLY A 35 0.00 -7.14 5.52
C GLY A 35 -0.10 -5.76 6.14
N GLY A 36 -0.26 -5.73 7.45
CA GLY A 36 -0.30 -4.49 8.21
C GLY A 36 -0.13 -4.77 9.69
N TRP A 37 0.21 -3.74 10.43
CA TRP A 37 0.26 -3.79 11.88
C TRP A 37 -0.32 -2.51 12.47
N ARG A 38 -0.67 -2.55 13.76
CA ARG A 38 -1.14 -1.37 14.47
C ARG A 38 -0.04 -0.86 15.37
N THR A 39 0.20 0.43 15.33
CA THR A 39 1.09 1.06 16.30
C THR A 39 0.33 1.36 17.59
N ARG A 40 1.08 1.49 18.69
CA ARG A 40 0.51 1.84 20.00
C ARG A 40 -0.14 3.23 20.01
N THR A 41 0.27 4.10 19.09
CA THR A 41 -0.23 5.48 18.94
C THR A 41 -1.46 5.56 18.02
N GLY A 42 -1.99 4.44 17.55
CA GLY A 42 -3.19 4.40 16.71
C GLY A 42 -2.92 4.47 15.20
N GLY A 43 -1.64 4.53 14.78
CA GLY A 43 -1.25 4.47 13.39
C GLY A 43 -1.54 3.08 12.78
N MET A 44 -1.90 3.07 11.50
CA MET A 44 -2.30 1.86 10.76
C MET A 44 -1.43 1.63 9.51
N PRO A 45 -0.11 1.44 9.65
CA PRO A 45 0.76 1.08 8.54
C PRO A 45 0.37 -0.28 7.96
N CYS A 46 0.22 -0.29 6.65
CA CYS A 46 0.01 -1.47 5.82
C CYS A 46 1.06 -1.49 4.73
N TRP A 47 1.41 -2.67 4.25
CA TRP A 47 2.48 -2.87 3.28
C TRP A 47 2.11 -3.96 2.29
N ARG A 48 2.71 -3.87 1.10
CA ARG A 48 2.79 -4.94 0.12
C ARG A 48 4.21 -5.00 -0.40
N SER A 49 4.75 -6.20 -0.47
CA SER A 49 6.01 -6.47 -1.14
C SER A 49 5.71 -7.20 -2.44
N VAL A 50 6.53 -6.98 -3.47
CA VAL A 50 6.43 -7.69 -4.75
C VAL A 50 7.75 -8.37 -5.01
N TYR A 51 7.71 -9.66 -5.30
CA TYR A 51 8.87 -10.48 -5.59
C TYR A 51 8.76 -11.02 -7.03
N PRO A 52 9.86 -11.02 -7.79
CA PRO A 52 9.96 -11.84 -8.99
C PRO A 52 9.85 -13.32 -8.62
N TYR A 53 9.35 -14.11 -9.57
CA TYR A 53 9.04 -15.54 -9.37
C TYR A 53 10.26 -16.43 -9.07
N ASP A 54 11.47 -15.95 -9.32
CA ASP A 54 12.70 -16.73 -9.31
C ASP A 54 13.22 -17.11 -7.92
N GLY A 55 12.44 -16.86 -6.87
CA GLY A 55 12.81 -17.22 -5.49
C GLY A 55 13.75 -16.20 -4.85
N ALA A 56 13.73 -14.95 -5.33
CA ALA A 56 14.38 -13.84 -4.67
C ALA A 56 14.00 -13.76 -3.18
N GLU A 57 15.01 -13.76 -2.31
CA GLU A 57 14.81 -13.61 -0.85
C GLU A 57 14.30 -12.20 -0.50
N ASP A 58 14.70 -11.20 -1.30
CA ASP A 58 14.35 -9.80 -1.12
C ASP A 58 13.31 -9.35 -2.16
N PRO A 59 12.36 -8.49 -1.78
CA PRO A 59 11.40 -7.95 -2.74
C PRO A 59 12.10 -7.10 -3.80
N SER A 60 11.49 -6.97 -4.97
CA SER A 60 11.91 -5.99 -5.99
C SER A 60 11.28 -4.62 -5.72
N MET A 61 10.13 -4.61 -5.04
CA MET A 61 9.34 -3.41 -4.79
C MET A 61 8.58 -3.53 -3.46
N GLU A 62 8.48 -2.43 -2.75
CA GLU A 62 7.68 -2.27 -1.54
C GLU A 62 6.70 -1.12 -1.71
N ILE A 63 5.50 -1.30 -1.16
CA ILE A 63 4.41 -0.33 -1.22
C ILE A 63 3.85 -0.22 0.17
N THR A 64 3.89 0.98 0.74
CA THR A 64 3.37 1.20 2.08
C THR A 64 2.18 2.16 2.06
N ILE A 65 1.31 2.02 3.05
CA ILE A 65 0.22 2.95 3.33
C ILE A 65 0.23 3.20 4.84
N ALA A 66 0.44 4.43 5.26
CA ALA A 66 0.28 4.85 6.65
C ALA A 66 -0.97 5.72 6.79
N LEU A 67 -1.88 5.33 7.69
CA LEU A 67 -2.95 6.21 8.15
C LEU A 67 -2.68 6.68 9.58
N GLU A 68 -2.75 8.00 9.77
CA GLU A 68 -2.66 8.66 11.07
C GLU A 68 -3.82 9.65 11.23
N GLY A 69 -4.47 9.68 12.40
CA GLY A 69 -5.66 10.50 12.56
C GLY A 69 -6.38 10.37 13.90
N GLU A 70 -7.52 11.07 14.00
CA GLU A 70 -8.37 11.12 15.18
C GLU A 70 -9.85 11.14 14.78
N ALA A 71 -10.70 10.48 15.58
CA ALA A 71 -12.17 10.51 15.44
C ALA A 71 -12.70 10.13 14.04
N GLY A 72 -12.15 9.07 13.42
CA GLY A 72 -12.61 8.57 12.12
C GLY A 72 -12.15 9.41 10.92
N ARG A 73 -11.21 10.33 11.13
CA ARG A 73 -10.61 11.14 10.07
C ARG A 73 -9.09 10.98 10.12
N TYR A 74 -8.47 10.88 8.95
CA TYR A 74 -7.09 10.47 8.78
C TYR A 74 -6.36 11.33 7.75
N HIS A 75 -5.04 11.25 7.80
CA HIS A 75 -4.13 11.53 6.71
C HIS A 75 -3.63 10.20 6.15
N ALA A 76 -3.33 10.18 4.85
CA ALA A 76 -2.67 9.07 4.22
C ALA A 76 -1.30 9.49 3.69
N GLU A 77 -0.32 8.64 3.93
CA GLU A 77 0.91 8.57 3.17
C GLU A 77 0.96 7.21 2.47
N SER A 78 1.33 7.19 1.20
CA SER A 78 1.60 5.95 0.48
C SER A 78 2.72 6.14 -0.52
N ASP A 79 3.57 5.14 -0.65
CA ASP A 79 4.72 5.18 -1.53
C ASP A 79 4.86 3.89 -2.35
N ILE A 80 5.60 3.99 -3.44
CA ILE A 80 6.07 2.87 -4.25
C ILE A 80 7.58 3.01 -4.35
N GLY A 81 8.32 2.03 -3.83
CA GLY A 81 9.77 2.06 -3.81
C GLY A 81 10.40 0.70 -4.06
N THR A 82 11.72 0.68 -4.21
CA THR A 82 12.52 -0.55 -4.27
C THR A 82 12.91 -1.01 -2.86
N PHE A 83 13.30 -2.28 -2.71
CA PHE A 83 13.62 -2.86 -1.40
C PHE A 83 14.84 -2.23 -0.70
N ASP A 84 15.70 -1.54 -1.45
CA ASP A 84 16.83 -0.79 -0.91
C ASP A 84 16.40 0.57 -0.32
N GLY A 85 15.09 0.85 -0.28
CA GLY A 85 14.49 2.02 0.34
C GLY A 85 14.40 3.24 -0.59
N HIS A 86 14.70 3.09 -1.89
CA HIS A 86 14.51 4.20 -2.82
C HIS A 86 13.04 4.37 -3.20
N VAL A 87 12.45 5.49 -2.77
CA VAL A 87 11.07 5.86 -3.11
C VAL A 87 11.01 6.42 -4.53
N MET A 88 10.21 5.80 -5.39
CA MET A 88 10.02 6.17 -6.79
C MET A 88 8.74 6.99 -7.02
N ALA A 89 7.72 6.78 -6.20
CA ALA A 89 6.49 7.57 -6.20
C ALA A 89 5.97 7.76 -4.78
N LEU A 90 5.41 8.92 -4.48
CA LEU A 90 4.90 9.29 -3.16
C LEU A 90 3.55 10.02 -3.28
N LEU A 91 2.60 9.58 -2.48
CA LEU A 91 1.34 10.26 -2.20
C LEU A 91 1.35 10.74 -0.74
N GLN A 92 1.13 12.02 -0.52
CA GLN A 92 0.90 12.61 0.80
C GLN A 92 -0.34 13.51 0.74
N THR A 93 -1.32 13.25 1.60
CA THR A 93 -2.58 14.00 1.59
C THR A 93 -2.49 15.36 2.29
N GLY A 94 -1.33 15.69 2.85
CA GLY A 94 -1.08 16.94 3.58
C GLY A 94 -1.81 17.02 4.94
N PRO A 95 -1.86 18.21 5.57
CA PRO A 95 -2.27 18.37 6.96
C PRO A 95 -3.79 18.31 7.21
N GLN A 96 -4.61 18.19 6.17
CA GLN A 96 -6.07 18.19 6.30
C GLN A 96 -6.61 16.78 6.52
N LEU A 97 -7.24 16.53 7.67
CA LEU A 97 -7.84 15.22 7.96
C LEU A 97 -9.06 14.99 7.07
N ARG A 98 -9.20 13.79 6.54
CA ARG A 98 -10.28 13.36 5.64
C ARG A 98 -10.87 12.05 6.11
N ASP A 99 -12.10 11.73 5.73
CA ASP A 99 -12.63 10.41 6.04
C ASP A 99 -11.89 9.31 5.25
N LEU A 100 -12.11 8.06 5.66
CA LEU A 100 -11.44 6.92 5.05
C LEU A 100 -11.84 6.73 3.57
N GLU A 101 -13.08 7.04 3.20
CA GLU A 101 -13.55 6.81 1.82
C GLU A 101 -12.84 7.73 0.82
N GLU A 102 -12.67 9.00 1.18
CA GLU A 102 -11.90 9.98 0.40
C GLU A 102 -10.46 9.50 0.22
N LEU A 103 -9.81 9.04 1.29
CA LEU A 103 -8.43 8.55 1.23
C LEU A 103 -8.31 7.28 0.39
N LEU A 104 -9.25 6.35 0.51
CA LEU A 104 -9.26 5.14 -0.32
C LEU A 104 -9.44 5.46 -1.80
N ALA A 105 -10.25 6.46 -2.14
CA ALA A 105 -10.37 6.92 -3.52
C ALA A 105 -9.05 7.47 -4.06
N MET A 106 -8.34 8.30 -3.27
CA MET A 106 -7.02 8.82 -3.64
C MET A 106 -5.98 7.71 -3.79
N LEU A 107 -5.94 6.74 -2.87
CA LEU A 107 -5.01 5.62 -2.91
C LEU A 107 -5.26 4.73 -4.15
N ARG A 108 -6.52 4.42 -4.46
CA ARG A 108 -6.87 3.66 -5.67
C ARG A 108 -6.44 4.38 -6.94
N GLN A 109 -6.63 5.69 -7.00
CA GLN A 109 -6.19 6.50 -8.12
C GLN A 109 -4.66 6.48 -8.24
N PHE A 110 -3.96 6.70 -7.13
CA PHE A 110 -2.49 6.63 -7.07
C PHE A 110 -1.95 5.29 -7.58
N PHE A 111 -2.50 4.16 -7.13
CA PHE A 111 -2.05 2.85 -7.63
C PHE A 111 -2.37 2.62 -9.10
N THR A 112 -3.51 3.11 -9.57
CA THR A 112 -3.88 3.03 -10.99
C THR A 112 -2.93 3.86 -11.85
N ASP A 113 -2.60 5.08 -11.43
CA ASP A 113 -1.68 5.97 -12.16
C ASP A 113 -0.23 5.45 -12.18
N ASN A 114 0.13 4.61 -11.21
CA ASN A 114 1.49 4.07 -11.07
C ASN A 114 1.58 2.57 -11.37
N THR A 115 0.56 1.95 -11.96
CA THR A 115 0.56 0.51 -12.26
C THR A 115 1.73 0.11 -13.15
N ASP A 116 2.00 0.88 -14.22
CA ASP A 116 3.10 0.60 -15.15
C ASP A 116 4.48 0.72 -14.47
N LEU A 117 4.64 1.71 -13.59
CA LEU A 117 5.85 1.87 -12.77
C LEU A 117 6.04 0.64 -11.86
N SER A 118 4.98 0.21 -11.18
CA SER A 118 5.02 -0.96 -10.31
C SER A 118 5.42 -2.24 -11.04
N VAL A 119 4.90 -2.46 -12.25
CA VAL A 119 5.30 -3.62 -13.09
C VAL A 119 6.76 -3.48 -13.55
N SER A 120 7.18 -2.28 -13.97
CA SER A 120 8.55 -2.04 -14.42
C SER A 120 9.56 -2.31 -13.29
N LEU A 121 9.32 -1.77 -12.09
CA LEU A 121 10.21 -1.98 -10.93
C LEU A 121 10.28 -3.46 -10.54
N ALA A 122 9.16 -4.18 -10.62
CA ALA A 122 9.13 -5.62 -10.35
C ALA A 122 10.01 -6.46 -11.32
N ARG A 123 10.30 -5.91 -12.51
CA ARG A 123 11.11 -6.58 -13.55
C ARG A 123 12.58 -6.16 -13.59
N GLN A 124 12.97 -5.09 -12.89
CA GLN A 124 14.31 -4.49 -13.00
C GLN A 124 15.42 -5.22 -12.22
N ARG A 125 15.28 -6.52 -11.96
CA ARG A 125 16.36 -7.36 -11.41
C ARG A 125 17.07 -8.16 -12.50
#